data_AF-A0A5C3KJS3-F1
#
_entry.id   AF-A0A5C3KJS3-F1
#
_cell.length_a   1.000
_cell.length_b   1.000
_cell.length_c   1.000
_cell.angle_alpha   90.00
_cell.angle_beta   90.00
_cell.angle_gamma   90.00
#
_symmetry.space_group_name_H-M   'P 1'
#
loop_
_entity.id
_entity.type
_entity.pdbx_description
1 polymer ?
#
loop_
_entity_poly.entity_id
_entity_poly.type
_entity_poly.pdbx_seq_one_letter_code
_entity_poly.pdbx_strand_id
1 'polypeptide(L)'
;MFTSNPYAQGGWYNPQNPLSINGSAHPHPWFPNASLPPTFGALPTVTYPTNTLSFEFSPAQPDILICFVVGPNRTTYFKVVTPNGATLILMPRDDGMVRIEWQAEPKFEIRNVIPNVYALQWVRLSQDQSYRTMSVGGRNVWAPCGGAIIVRWVG
;
A
#
# COMPACT_ATOMS: atom_id res chain seq x y z
N MET A 1 -16.29 22.50 -32.09
CA MET A 1 -15.50 21.49 -31.35
C MET A 1 -14.18 22.16 -30.98
N PHE A 2 -14.00 22.56 -29.73
CA PHE A 2 -12.75 23.17 -29.28
C PHE A 2 -11.80 22.05 -28.86
N THR A 3 -10.86 21.71 -29.74
CA THR A 3 -9.72 20.86 -29.41
C THR A 3 -8.89 21.54 -28.33
N SER A 4 -8.97 21.04 -27.09
CA SER A 4 -8.11 21.48 -25.98
C SER A 4 -6.67 21.09 -26.30
N ASN A 5 -5.85 22.08 -26.63
CA ASN A 5 -4.45 21.90 -26.94
C ASN A 5 -3.67 21.58 -25.64
N PRO A 6 -3.07 20.37 -25.50
CA PRO A 6 -2.33 19.99 -24.30
C PRO A 6 -1.10 20.87 -24.06
N TYR A 7 -0.52 21.50 -25.09
CA TYR A 7 0.59 22.44 -24.96
C TYR A 7 0.19 23.74 -24.25
N ALA A 8 -1.08 24.14 -24.32
CA ALA A 8 -1.58 25.34 -23.63
C ALA A 8 -1.74 25.13 -22.12
N GLN A 9 -1.96 23.89 -21.67
CA GLN A 9 -2.11 23.55 -20.25
C GLN A 9 -0.78 23.23 -19.57
N GLY A 10 0.23 22.80 -20.33
CA GLY A 10 1.57 22.48 -19.81
C GLY A 10 2.49 23.69 -19.60
N GLY A 11 2.00 24.92 -19.78
CA GLY A 11 2.79 26.14 -19.57
C GLY A 11 3.88 26.39 -20.62
N TRP A 12 3.80 25.77 -21.80
CA TRP A 12 4.74 26.02 -22.91
C TRP A 12 4.31 27.27 -23.69
N TYR A 13 5.28 28.05 -24.17
CA TYR A 13 4.99 29.25 -24.96
C TYR A 13 4.33 28.87 -26.29
N ASN A 14 3.12 29.37 -26.52
CA ASN A 14 2.37 29.14 -27.76
C ASN A 14 1.97 30.49 -28.38
N PRO A 15 2.71 30.99 -29.39
CA PRO A 15 2.47 32.30 -30.00
C PRO A 15 1.16 32.37 -30.81
N GLN A 16 0.56 31.22 -31.15
CA GLN A 16 -0.69 31.14 -31.91
C GLN A 16 -1.94 31.15 -31.00
N ASN A 17 -1.75 31.06 -29.67
CA ASN A 17 -2.83 31.13 -28.70
C ASN A 17 -2.76 32.45 -27.90
N PRO A 18 -3.67 33.41 -28.15
CA PRO A 18 -3.74 34.67 -27.39
C PRO A 18 -4.00 34.48 -25.90
N LEU A 19 -4.55 33.32 -25.49
CA LEU A 19 -4.81 32.93 -24.09
C LEU A 19 -3.66 32.11 -23.49
N SER A 20 -2.49 32.10 -24.12
CA SER A 20 -1.32 31.43 -23.55
C SER A 20 -0.83 32.17 -22.30
N ILE A 21 -0.55 31.42 -21.23
CA ILE A 21 -0.06 31.94 -19.94
C ILE A 21 1.27 32.71 -20.10
N ASN A 22 1.99 32.48 -21.19
CA ASN A 22 3.33 33.02 -21.45
C ASN A 22 3.31 34.19 -22.45
N GLY A 23 2.12 34.65 -22.86
CA GLY A 23 1.96 35.81 -23.72
C GLY A 23 2.34 37.11 -23.00
N SER A 24 2.83 38.09 -23.75
CA SER A 24 3.24 39.42 -23.25
C SER A 24 2.12 40.24 -22.56
N ALA A 25 0.89 39.73 -22.52
CA ALA A 25 -0.28 40.37 -21.91
C ALA A 25 -0.70 39.77 -20.55
N HIS A 26 -0.06 38.70 -20.06
CA HIS A 26 -0.38 38.12 -18.75
C HIS A 26 0.51 38.71 -17.63
N PRO A 27 -0.06 39.09 -16.47
CA PRO A 27 0.69 39.72 -15.38
C PRO A 27 1.64 38.78 -14.61
N HIS A 28 1.76 37.52 -15.02
CA HIS A 28 2.68 36.54 -14.44
C HIS A 28 3.54 35.89 -15.55
N PRO A 29 4.69 36.49 -15.90
CA PRO A 29 5.68 35.84 -16.76
C PRO A 29 6.12 34.51 -16.13
N TRP A 30 6.34 33.49 -16.95
CA TRP A 30 7.04 32.28 -16.49
C TRP A 30 8.37 32.68 -15.86
N PHE A 31 8.57 32.33 -14.59
CA PHE A 31 9.83 32.55 -13.89
C PHE A 31 10.72 31.31 -14.09
N PRO A 32 11.69 31.32 -15.02
CA PRO A 32 12.65 30.22 -15.15
C PRO A 32 13.50 29.99 -13.88
N ASN A 33 13.47 30.93 -12.94
CA ASN A 33 14.18 30.89 -11.66
C ASN A 33 13.26 30.72 -10.44
N ALA A 34 12.06 30.13 -10.60
CA ALA A 34 11.26 29.77 -9.43
C ALA A 34 12.00 28.69 -8.61
N SER A 35 12.20 28.92 -7.31
CA SER A 35 12.86 27.98 -6.40
C SER A 35 12.05 26.70 -6.13
N LEU A 36 10.84 26.62 -6.68
CA LEU A 36 9.92 25.49 -6.56
C LEU A 36 9.80 24.82 -7.93
N PRO A 37 10.12 23.52 -8.06
CA PRO A 37 9.93 22.80 -9.31
C PRO A 37 8.44 22.80 -9.70
N PRO A 38 8.12 22.77 -11.00
CA PRO A 38 6.73 22.77 -11.45
C PRO A 38 6.00 21.55 -10.89
N THR A 39 5.00 21.79 -10.04
CA THR A 39 4.16 20.77 -9.41
C THR A 39 3.02 20.28 -10.32
N PHE A 40 2.86 20.87 -11.50
CA PHE A 40 1.90 20.40 -12.51
C PHE A 40 2.35 19.05 -13.07
N GLY A 41 1.60 17.99 -12.74
CA GLY A 41 1.88 16.61 -13.14
C GLY A 41 2.59 15.77 -12.07
N ALA A 42 2.94 16.35 -10.91
CA ALA A 42 3.43 15.56 -9.79
C ALA A 42 2.27 14.78 -9.17
N LEU A 43 2.43 13.45 -9.05
CA LEU A 43 1.51 12.61 -8.30
C LEU A 43 1.41 13.14 -6.86
N PRO A 44 0.22 13.29 -6.27
CA PRO A 44 0.09 13.77 -4.89
C PRO A 44 0.99 12.93 -3.97
N THR A 45 1.83 13.61 -3.19
CA THR A 45 2.68 12.95 -2.20
C THR A 45 1.78 12.33 -1.16
N VAL A 46 1.77 11.00 -1.07
CA VAL A 46 1.01 10.30 -0.03
C VAL A 46 1.67 10.60 1.32
N THR A 47 1.02 11.44 2.12
CA THR A 47 1.43 11.72 3.50
C THR A 47 0.99 10.55 4.38
N TYR A 48 1.94 9.68 4.71
CA TYR A 48 1.72 8.63 5.72
C TYR A 48 1.85 9.24 7.13
N PRO A 49 1.02 8.83 8.10
CA PRO A 49 1.18 9.25 9.49
C PRO A 49 2.56 8.82 10.00
N THR A 50 3.25 9.70 10.73
CA THR A 50 4.65 9.51 11.18
C THR A 50 4.87 8.32 12.11
N ASN A 51 3.81 7.74 12.67
CA ASN A 51 3.85 6.54 13.53
C ASN A 51 3.36 5.27 12.80
N THR A 52 3.42 5.23 11.47
CA THR A 52 2.98 4.08 10.68
C THR A 52 4.19 3.26 10.23
N LEU A 53 4.19 1.97 10.52
CA LEU A 53 5.11 1.01 9.89
C LEU A 53 4.44 0.48 8.63
N SER A 54 5.08 0.70 7.49
CA SER A 54 4.63 0.16 6.21
C SER A 54 5.36 -1.14 5.89
N PHE A 55 4.60 -2.14 5.49
CA PHE A 55 5.10 -3.42 5.01
C PHE A 55 4.57 -3.64 3.59
N GLU A 56 5.46 -4.07 2.71
CA GLU A 56 5.18 -4.32 1.31
C GLU A 56 5.40 -5.80 1.01
N PHE A 57 4.44 -6.42 0.32
CA PHE A 57 4.64 -7.73 -0.28
C PHE A 57 5.44 -7.52 -1.57
N SER A 58 6.63 -8.13 -1.64
CA SER A 58 7.52 -8.16 -2.80
C SER A 58 7.45 -9.54 -3.46
N PRO A 59 6.49 -9.76 -4.36
CA PRO A 59 6.24 -11.05 -5.01
C PRO A 59 7.31 -11.40 -6.05
N ALA A 60 7.76 -12.66 -6.07
CA ALA A 60 8.75 -13.14 -7.05
C ALA A 60 8.15 -13.40 -8.45
N GLN A 61 6.84 -13.67 -8.48
CA GLN A 61 5.90 -13.82 -9.58
C GLN A 61 4.54 -13.35 -9.03
N PRO A 62 3.49 -13.02 -9.80
CA PRO A 62 2.35 -12.19 -9.34
C PRO A 62 1.50 -12.75 -8.16
N ASP A 63 1.97 -13.78 -7.48
CA ASP A 63 1.40 -14.42 -6.31
C ASP A 63 2.04 -13.97 -4.99
N ILE A 64 1.21 -13.41 -4.12
CA ILE A 64 1.58 -13.04 -2.73
C ILE A 64 1.87 -14.26 -1.85
N LEU A 65 1.47 -15.46 -2.27
CA LEU A 65 1.72 -16.71 -1.56
C LEU A 65 3.17 -17.20 -1.73
N ILE A 66 3.95 -16.54 -2.59
CA ILE A 66 5.39 -16.77 -2.80
C ILE A 66 6.10 -15.40 -2.91
N CYS A 67 6.44 -14.81 -1.77
CA CYS A 67 6.97 -13.44 -1.74
C CYS A 67 7.89 -13.19 -0.53
N PHE A 68 8.51 -12.01 -0.51
CA PHE A 68 9.11 -11.44 0.68
C PHE A 68 8.24 -10.32 1.24
N VAL A 69 8.16 -10.21 2.56
CA VAL A 69 7.55 -9.06 3.23
C VAL A 69 8.67 -8.11 3.64
N VAL A 70 8.68 -6.94 3.00
CA VAL A 70 9.70 -5.91 3.18
C VAL A 70 9.11 -4.80 4.03
N GLY A 71 9.80 -4.44 5.12
CA GLY A 71 9.38 -3.38 6.01
C GLY A 71 10.15 -2.07 5.78
N PRO A 72 10.16 -1.17 6.78
CA PRO A 72 10.94 0.06 6.74
C PRO A 72 12.42 -0.20 6.40
N ASN A 73 13.06 0.78 5.77
CA ASN A 73 14.46 0.71 5.34
C ASN A 73 14.75 -0.45 4.36
N ARG A 74 13.73 -0.94 3.63
CA ARG A 74 13.83 -2.08 2.70
C ARG A 74 14.38 -3.36 3.34
N THR A 75 14.18 -3.52 4.64
CA THR A 75 14.60 -4.72 5.36
C THR A 75 13.57 -5.83 5.16
N THR A 76 14.02 -7.02 4.76
CA THR A 76 13.16 -8.20 4.67
C THR A 76 12.86 -8.72 6.07
N TYR A 77 11.58 -8.73 6.46
CA TYR A 77 11.12 -9.25 7.75
C TYR A 77 10.64 -10.68 7.66
N PHE A 78 9.95 -11.03 6.56
CA PHE A 78 9.39 -12.36 6.40
C PHE A 78 9.59 -12.88 4.97
N LYS A 79 9.60 -14.20 4.86
CA LYS A 79 9.51 -14.93 3.60
C LYS A 79 8.23 -15.76 3.61
N VAL A 80 7.40 -15.61 2.58
CA VAL A 80 6.17 -16.36 2.39
C VAL A 80 6.43 -17.42 1.33
N VAL A 81 6.15 -18.68 1.65
CA VAL A 81 6.28 -19.82 0.72
C VAL A 81 5.04 -20.70 0.84
N THR A 82 4.63 -21.32 -0.27
CA THR A 82 3.44 -22.19 -0.27
C THR A 82 3.76 -23.58 -0.81
N PRO A 83 4.49 -24.42 -0.03
CA PRO A 83 4.73 -25.81 -0.40
C PRO A 83 3.46 -26.66 -0.24
N ASN A 84 3.15 -27.49 -1.24
CA ASN A 84 2.14 -28.55 -1.15
C ASN A 84 0.75 -28.10 -0.62
N GLY A 85 0.31 -26.89 -0.98
CA GLY A 85 -1.00 -26.37 -0.62
C GLY A 85 -1.13 -25.76 0.79
N ALA A 86 -0.03 -25.64 1.55
CA ALA A 86 0.01 -24.90 2.80
C ALA A 86 0.97 -23.72 2.69
N THR A 87 0.58 -22.55 3.19
CA THR A 87 1.44 -21.36 3.21
C THR A 87 2.19 -21.27 4.53
N LEU A 88 3.50 -21.05 4.47
CA LEU A 88 4.37 -20.82 5.61
C LEU A 88 4.90 -19.39 5.57
N ILE A 89 4.88 -18.72 6.73
CA ILE A 89 5.53 -17.42 6.93
C ILE A 89 6.76 -17.66 7.81
N LEU A 90 7.93 -17.43 7.23
CA LEU A 90 9.22 -17.70 7.83
C LEU A 90 9.88 -16.38 8.25
N MET A 91 10.54 -16.39 9.40
CA MET A 91 11.47 -15.32 9.78
C MET A 91 12.77 -15.40 8.95
N PRO A 92 13.65 -14.38 8.93
CA PRO A 92 14.84 -14.36 8.07
C PRO A 92 15.88 -15.46 8.35
N ARG A 93 15.74 -16.20 9.46
CA ARG A 93 16.55 -17.38 9.82
C ARG A 93 15.90 -18.71 9.44
N ASP A 94 14.86 -18.67 8.61
CA ASP A 94 14.05 -19.82 8.16
C ASP A 94 13.38 -20.61 9.30
N ASP A 95 13.25 -20.03 10.50
CA ASP A 95 12.38 -20.58 11.53
C ASP A 95 10.92 -20.26 11.19
N GLY A 96 10.12 -21.31 10.99
CA GLY A 96 8.72 -21.21 10.63
C GLY A 96 7.90 -20.66 11.79
N MET A 97 7.29 -19.49 11.57
CA MET A 97 6.51 -18.80 12.60
C MET A 97 5.01 -19.03 12.42
N VAL A 98 4.52 -19.03 11.18
CA VAL A 98 3.09 -19.17 10.87
C VAL A 98 2.89 -20.23 9.79
N ARG A 99 1.84 -21.02 9.95
CA ARG A 99 1.36 -21.99 8.95
C ARG A 99 -0.12 -21.72 8.66
N ILE A 100 -0.48 -21.67 7.39
CA ILE A 100 -1.86 -21.52 6.90
C ILE A 100 -2.17 -22.74 6.05
N GLU A 101 -3.26 -23.43 6.37
CA GLU A 101 -3.74 -24.59 5.64
C GLU A 101 -4.98 -24.20 4.85
N TRP A 102 -4.84 -24.21 3.51
CA TRP A 102 -5.92 -23.86 2.60
C TRP A 102 -6.79 -25.09 2.36
N GLN A 103 -7.87 -25.20 3.12
CA GLN A 103 -8.95 -26.17 2.91
C GLN A 103 -10.26 -25.42 2.70
N ALA A 104 -11.38 -26.14 2.56
CA ALA A 104 -12.72 -25.52 2.49
C ALA A 104 -12.97 -24.55 3.66
N GLU A 105 -12.47 -24.91 4.85
CA GLU A 105 -12.39 -24.03 6.01
C GLU A 105 -10.91 -23.81 6.38
N PRO A 106 -10.31 -22.66 5.98
CA PRO A 106 -8.90 -22.42 6.23
C PRO A 106 -8.56 -22.39 7.71
N LYS A 107 -7.45 -23.01 8.06
CA LYS A 107 -6.88 -23.00 9.41
C LYS A 107 -5.53 -22.31 9.40
N PHE A 108 -5.14 -21.75 10.54
CA PHE A 108 -3.79 -21.25 10.70
C PHE A 108 -3.29 -21.50 12.12
N GLU A 109 -1.98 -21.43 12.27
CA GLU A 109 -1.26 -21.58 13.53
C GLU A 109 -0.13 -20.55 13.58
N ILE A 110 0.11 -19.96 14.75
CA ILE A 110 1.32 -19.20 15.04
C ILE A 110 2.07 -19.96 16.12
N ARG A 111 3.25 -20.49 15.76
CA ARG A 111 4.06 -21.32 16.66
C ARG A 111 4.27 -20.61 18.00
N ASN A 112 3.94 -21.29 19.10
CA ASN A 112 4.03 -20.79 20.49
C ASN A 112 3.15 -19.58 20.85
N VAL A 113 2.27 -19.11 19.96
CA VAL A 113 1.39 -17.94 20.24
C VAL A 113 -0.08 -18.30 20.08
N ILE A 114 -0.45 -18.96 18.98
CA ILE A 114 -1.83 -19.32 18.65
C ILE A 114 -1.85 -20.78 18.18
N PRO A 115 -2.62 -21.67 18.85
CA PRO A 115 -2.76 -23.05 18.39
C PRO A 115 -3.45 -23.09 17.02
N ASN A 116 -3.45 -24.25 16.38
CA ASN A 116 -4.16 -24.45 15.12
C ASN A 116 -5.66 -24.17 15.29
N VAL A 117 -6.16 -23.10 14.66
CA VAL A 117 -7.56 -22.65 14.76
C VAL A 117 -8.10 -22.25 13.39
N TYR A 118 -9.43 -22.20 13.28
CA TYR A 118 -10.09 -21.72 12.07
C TYR A 118 -9.83 -20.22 11.87
N ALA A 119 -9.47 -19.82 10.65
CA ALA A 119 -9.21 -18.43 10.30
C ALA A 119 -10.41 -17.52 10.60
N LEU A 120 -11.63 -18.02 10.37
CA LEU A 120 -12.89 -17.31 10.66
C LEU A 120 -13.09 -17.00 12.15
N GLN A 121 -12.56 -17.83 13.05
CA GLN A 121 -12.70 -17.61 14.49
C GLN A 121 -11.73 -16.54 14.99
N TRP A 122 -10.55 -16.44 14.36
CA TRP A 122 -9.49 -15.51 14.72
C TRP A 122 -9.64 -14.14 14.07
N VAL A 123 -9.93 -14.09 12.77
CA VAL A 123 -10.07 -12.85 11.99
C VAL A 123 -11.54 -12.64 11.62
N ARG A 124 -12.29 -12.10 12.58
CA ARG A 124 -13.75 -11.92 12.48
C ARG A 124 -14.09 -10.71 11.62
N LEU A 125 -15.07 -10.85 10.74
CA LEU A 125 -15.62 -9.74 9.97
C LEU A 125 -16.57 -8.91 10.85
N SER A 126 -16.56 -7.59 10.71
CA SER A 126 -17.52 -6.71 11.36
C SER A 126 -18.93 -6.90 10.80
N GLN A 127 -19.95 -6.48 11.56
CA GLN A 127 -21.36 -6.62 11.15
C GLN A 127 -21.67 -5.86 9.84
N ASP A 128 -21.05 -4.70 9.66
CA ASP A 128 -21.13 -3.86 8.47
C ASP A 128 -20.14 -4.26 7.37
N GLN A 129 -19.37 -5.33 7.57
CA GLN A 129 -18.37 -5.87 6.65
C GLN A 129 -17.24 -4.91 6.23
N SER A 130 -17.09 -3.78 6.93
CA SER A 130 -16.12 -2.73 6.58
C SER A 130 -14.71 -2.99 7.14
N TYR A 131 -14.58 -3.82 8.17
CA TYR A 131 -13.29 -4.17 8.77
C TYR A 131 -13.28 -5.59 9.34
N ARG A 132 -12.08 -6.08 9.66
CA ARG A 132 -11.87 -7.33 10.40
C ARG A 132 -11.25 -7.05 11.75
N THR A 133 -11.51 -7.92 12.72
CA THR A 133 -10.92 -7.85 14.06
C THR A 133 -10.23 -9.14 14.43
N MET A 134 -9.07 -9.03 15.07
CA MET A 134 -8.35 -10.16 15.67
C MET A 134 -7.76 -9.75 17.01
N SER A 135 -7.43 -10.74 17.84
CA SER A 135 -6.82 -10.49 19.15
C SER A 135 -5.44 -11.15 19.26
N VAL A 136 -4.41 -10.32 19.40
CA VAL A 136 -3.01 -10.70 19.70
C VAL A 136 -2.43 -9.58 20.56
N GLY A 137 -2.13 -9.87 21.83
CA GLY A 137 -1.67 -8.85 22.79
C GLY A 137 -2.66 -7.69 23.04
N GLY A 138 -3.93 -7.85 22.63
CA GLY A 138 -4.95 -6.80 22.59
C GLY A 138 -5.84 -6.95 21.36
N ARG A 139 -6.81 -6.04 21.19
CA ARG A 139 -7.73 -6.05 20.04
C ARG A 139 -7.11 -5.26 18.88
N ASN A 140 -7.05 -5.87 17.71
CA ASN A 140 -6.54 -5.25 16.49
C ASN A 140 -7.66 -5.15 15.45
N VAL A 141 -7.71 -4.03 14.72
CA VAL A 141 -8.67 -3.75 13.65
C VAL A 141 -7.93 -3.63 12.33
N TRP A 142 -8.40 -4.37 11.32
CA TRP A 142 -7.85 -4.44 9.97
C TRP A 142 -8.87 -3.87 9.00
N ALA A 143 -8.55 -2.76 8.35
CA ALA A 143 -9.49 -2.09 7.44
C ALA A 143 -8.82 -1.78 6.10
N PRO A 144 -9.51 -1.97 4.97
CA PRO A 144 -9.03 -1.51 3.67
C PRO A 144 -9.01 0.02 3.60
N CYS A 145 -7.94 0.59 3.05
CA CYS A 145 -7.79 2.03 2.85
C CYS A 145 -6.89 2.31 1.65
N GLY A 146 -7.44 2.89 0.58
CA GLY A 146 -6.64 3.44 -0.54
C GLY A 146 -5.66 2.46 -1.21
N GLY A 147 -6.00 1.17 -1.29
CA GLY A 147 -5.15 0.12 -1.86
C GLY A 147 -4.24 -0.59 -0.85
N ALA A 148 -4.26 -0.18 0.41
CA ALA A 148 -3.56 -0.85 1.51
C ALA A 148 -4.54 -1.45 2.53
N ILE A 149 -4.02 -2.31 3.39
CA ILE A 149 -4.72 -2.74 4.62
C ILE A 149 -4.04 -2.04 5.79
N ILE A 150 -4.80 -1.30 6.57
CA ILE A 150 -4.32 -0.63 7.77
C ILE A 150 -4.68 -1.47 8.98
N VAL A 151 -3.69 -1.70 9.84
CA VAL A 151 -3.86 -2.36 11.13
C VAL A 151 -3.78 -1.32 12.23
N ARG A 152 -4.76 -1.32 13.13
CA ARG A 152 -4.77 -0.46 14.32
C ARG A 152 -4.96 -1.30 15.56
N TRP A 153 -4.09 -1.08 16.55
CA TRP A 153 -4.31 -1.59 17.89
C TRP A 153 -5.38 -0.73 18.58
N VAL A 154 -6.30 -1.39 19.28
CA VAL A 154 -7.40 -0.77 20.03
C VAL A 154 -7.35 -1.33 21.44
N GLY A 155 -6.94 -0.51 22.39
CA GLY A 155 -6.93 -0.80 23.81
C GLY A 155 -6.91 0.47 24.64
#